data_AF-A0A830C639-F1
#
_entry.id   AF-A0A830C639-F1
#
_cell.length_a   1.000
_cell.length_b   1.000
_cell.length_c   1.000
_cell.angle_alpha   90.00
_cell.angle_beta   90.00
_cell.angle_gamma   90.00
#
_symmetry.space_group_name_H-M   'P 1'
#
loop_
_entity.id
_entity.type
_entity.pdbx_description
1 polymer ?
#
loop_
_entity_poly.entity_id
_entity_poly.type
_entity_poly.pdbx_seq_one_letter_code
_entity_poly.pdbx_strand_id
1 'polypeptide(L)'
;MIFFSILGKFGAVFASIPAPIVAALYCLLFAYVGVGGLGFLQFCNLNSFRTMFILAFSIFMGLSIPHYFNEYEAIKGYGPVHTHARWFNDMINIPFSSEPFVAGVLALILDVTMPPKDNSTRKDRGMHWWDKFRSYKTDTRSEEFYSLPLNLNKFFPSV
;
A
#
# COMPACT_ATOMS: atom_id res chain seq x y z
N MET A 1 -20.12 -0.97 12.33
CA MET A 1 -19.24 -0.50 13.43
C MET A 1 -19.94 0.46 14.39
N ILE A 2 -20.70 1.45 13.90
CA ILE A 2 -21.38 2.45 14.76
C ILE A 2 -22.27 1.80 15.85
N PHE A 3 -23.12 0.85 15.48
CA PHE A 3 -24.01 0.17 16.44
C PHE A 3 -23.25 -0.64 17.51
N PHE A 4 -22.22 -1.40 17.11
CA PHE A 4 -21.41 -2.20 18.04
C PHE A 4 -20.49 -1.36 18.93
N SER A 5 -20.12 -0.15 18.50
CA SER A 5 -19.29 0.76 19.29
C SER A 5 -20.03 1.39 20.48
N ILE A 6 -21.38 1.42 20.45
CA ILE A 6 -22.20 2.01 21.53
C ILE A 6 -22.31 1.05 22.73
N LEU A 7 -22.20 -0.26 22.48
CA LEU A 7 -22.31 -1.29 23.52
C LEU A 7 -20.91 -1.68 24.01
N GLY A 8 -20.35 -0.89 24.93
CA GLY A 8 -18.99 -1.09 25.46
C GLY A 8 -18.71 -2.48 26.05
N LYS A 9 -19.74 -3.23 26.46
CA LYS A 9 -19.61 -4.63 26.91
C LYS A 9 -19.12 -5.56 25.80
N PHE A 10 -19.52 -5.35 24.55
CA PHE A 10 -18.99 -6.12 23.41
C PHE A 10 -17.52 -5.76 23.16
N GLY A 11 -17.15 -4.49 23.31
CA GLY A 11 -15.75 -4.05 23.26
C GLY A 11 -14.88 -4.74 24.33
N ALA A 12 -15.40 -4.88 25.55
CA ALA A 12 -14.70 -5.58 26.64
C ALA A 12 -14.45 -7.07 26.33
N VAL A 13 -15.38 -7.75 25.64
CA VAL A 13 -15.16 -9.13 25.18
C VAL A 13 -14.01 -9.21 24.19
N PHE A 14 -13.94 -8.30 23.21
CA PHE A 14 -12.81 -8.26 22.28
C PHE A 14 -11.48 -7.88 22.95
N ALA A 15 -11.51 -6.98 23.93
CA ALA A 15 -10.33 -6.61 24.72
C ALA A 15 -9.84 -7.74 25.64
N SER A 16 -10.72 -8.67 26.03
CA SER A 16 -10.38 -9.82 26.86
C SER A 16 -9.64 -10.94 26.09
N ILE A 17 -9.58 -10.85 24.76
CA ILE A 17 -8.88 -11.84 23.93
C ILE A 17 -7.38 -11.77 24.24
N PRO A 18 -6.75 -12.89 24.63
CA PRO A 18 -5.31 -12.95 24.88
C PRO A 18 -4.48 -12.46 23.69
N ALA A 19 -3.43 -11.67 23.97
CA ALA A 19 -2.52 -11.15 22.96
C ALA A 19 -1.92 -12.22 22.02
N PRO A 20 -1.60 -13.46 22.47
CA PRO A 20 -1.11 -14.50 21.57
C PRO A 20 -2.11 -14.91 20.48
N ILE A 21 -3.42 -14.93 20.80
CA ILE A 21 -4.47 -15.26 19.84
C ILE A 21 -4.60 -14.15 18.81
N VAL A 22 -4.57 -12.90 19.28
CA VAL A 22 -4.61 -11.72 18.39
C VAL A 22 -3.40 -11.69 17.46
N ALA A 23 -2.20 -12.00 17.95
CA ALA A 23 -0.99 -12.09 17.13
C ALA A 23 -1.08 -13.19 16.07
N ALA A 24 -1.60 -14.37 16.41
CA ALA A 24 -1.82 -15.46 15.47
C ALA A 24 -2.81 -15.08 14.36
N LEU A 25 -3.91 -14.40 14.73
CA LEU A 25 -4.87 -13.86 13.77
C LEU A 25 -4.24 -12.81 12.85
N TYR A 26 -3.44 -11.88 13.39
CA TYR A 26 -2.74 -10.88 12.59
C TYR A 26 -1.75 -11.50 11.62
N CYS A 27 -1.04 -12.57 11.98
CA CYS A 27 -0.16 -13.29 11.06
C CYS A 27 -0.90 -13.76 9.80
N LEU A 28 -2.10 -14.33 9.96
CA LEU A 28 -2.94 -14.75 8.83
C LEU A 28 -3.50 -13.56 8.05
N LEU A 29 -4.00 -12.54 8.73
CA LEU A 29 -4.61 -11.37 8.09
C LEU A 29 -3.57 -10.57 7.27
N PHE A 30 -2.37 -10.35 7.82
CA PHE A 30 -1.31 -9.67 7.10
C PHE A 30 -0.79 -10.49 5.92
N ALA A 31 -0.70 -11.82 6.04
CA ALA A 31 -0.37 -12.68 4.91
C ALA A 31 -1.44 -12.56 3.79
N TYR A 32 -2.72 -12.53 4.15
CA TYR A 32 -3.81 -12.36 3.19
C TYR A 32 -3.74 -11.01 2.45
N VAL A 33 -3.51 -9.91 3.19
CA VAL A 33 -3.30 -8.58 2.59
C VAL A 33 -2.07 -8.58 1.67
N GLY A 34 -0.98 -9.22 2.09
CA GLY A 34 0.24 -9.35 1.29
C GLY A 34 0.01 -10.10 -0.02
N VAL A 35 -0.70 -11.23 0.01
CA VAL A 35 -1.09 -11.98 -1.20
C VAL A 35 -2.01 -11.16 -2.09
N GLY A 36 -2.95 -10.39 -1.52
CA GLY A 36 -3.78 -9.46 -2.28
C GLY A 36 -2.94 -8.42 -3.05
N GLY A 37 -1.89 -7.89 -2.44
CA GLY A 37 -0.93 -6.99 -3.08
C GLY A 37 -0.11 -7.68 -4.18
N LEU A 38 0.47 -8.84 -3.88
CA LEU A 38 1.24 -9.64 -4.85
C LEU A 38 0.39 -10.10 -6.05
N GLY A 39 -0.91 -10.32 -5.84
CA GLY A 39 -1.86 -10.65 -6.89
C GLY A 39 -1.88 -9.63 -8.03
N PHE A 40 -1.57 -8.35 -7.77
CA PHE A 40 -1.48 -7.35 -8.83
C PHE A 40 -0.28 -7.55 -9.77
N LEU A 41 0.76 -8.29 -9.36
CA LEU A 41 1.90 -8.60 -10.21
C LEU A 41 1.52 -9.46 -11.42
N GLN A 42 0.39 -10.18 -11.36
CA GLN A 42 -0.12 -10.96 -12.50
C GLN A 42 -0.46 -10.08 -13.71
N PHE A 43 -0.73 -8.79 -13.49
CA PHE A 43 -1.04 -7.84 -14.55
C PHE A 43 0.24 -7.22 -15.15
N CYS A 44 1.38 -7.38 -14.49
CA CYS A 44 2.68 -6.92 -14.95
C CYS A 44 3.41 -8.03 -15.71
N ASN A 45 4.28 -7.65 -16.66
CA ASN A 45 5.12 -8.61 -17.36
C ASN A 45 6.35 -8.95 -16.50
N LEU A 46 6.28 -10.06 -15.77
CA LEU A 46 7.41 -10.56 -14.98
C LEU A 46 8.52 -11.19 -15.82
N ASN A 47 8.40 -11.33 -17.14
CA ASN A 47 9.52 -11.77 -17.99
C ASN A 47 10.44 -10.60 -18.42
N SER A 48 10.02 -9.36 -18.16
CA SER A 48 10.79 -8.17 -18.50
C SER A 48 11.82 -7.87 -17.41
N PHE A 49 13.10 -7.80 -17.80
CA PHE A 49 14.20 -7.46 -16.87
C PHE A 49 13.94 -6.15 -16.14
N ARG A 50 13.36 -5.15 -16.82
CA ARG A 50 13.00 -3.85 -16.24
C ARG A 50 12.05 -4.01 -15.05
N THR A 51 10.96 -4.73 -15.24
CA THR A 51 9.93 -4.92 -14.21
C THR A 51 10.44 -5.74 -13.04
N MET A 52 11.17 -6.83 -13.32
CA MET A 52 11.81 -7.64 -12.28
C MET A 52 12.83 -6.83 -11.46
N PHE A 53 13.65 -6.01 -12.13
CA PHE A 53 14.64 -5.17 -11.47
C PHE A 53 13.99 -4.12 -10.58
N ILE A 54 12.98 -3.40 -11.08
CA ILE A 54 12.24 -2.41 -10.27
C ILE A 54 11.64 -3.06 -9.04
N LEU A 55 10.97 -4.21 -9.21
CA LEU A 55 10.33 -4.94 -8.12
C LEU A 55 11.33 -5.42 -7.07
N ALA A 56 12.40 -6.09 -7.49
CA ALA A 56 13.38 -6.67 -6.58
C ALA A 56 14.17 -5.58 -5.84
N PHE A 57 14.59 -4.54 -6.57
CA PHE A 57 15.36 -3.43 -5.98
C PHE A 57 14.51 -2.62 -5.01
N SER A 58 13.25 -2.32 -5.34
CA SER A 58 12.38 -1.54 -4.45
C SER A 58 12.05 -2.28 -3.16
N ILE A 59 11.81 -3.60 -3.22
CA ILE A 59 11.58 -4.42 -2.04
C ILE A 59 12.84 -4.48 -1.17
N PHE A 60 14.00 -4.73 -1.78
CA PHE A 60 15.27 -4.81 -1.05
C PHE A 60 15.60 -3.49 -0.32
N MET A 61 15.53 -2.37 -1.04
CA MET A 61 15.80 -1.05 -0.45
C MET A 61 14.70 -0.61 0.52
N GLY A 62 13.46 -1.03 0.28
CA GLY A 62 12.33 -0.84 1.17
C GLY A 62 12.49 -1.52 2.53
N LEU A 63 13.29 -2.59 2.63
CA LEU A 63 13.65 -3.20 3.92
C LEU A 63 14.95 -2.62 4.48
N SER A 64 15.95 -2.39 3.60
CA SER A 64 17.29 -1.98 4.03
C SER A 64 17.35 -0.55 4.58
N ILE A 65 16.70 0.43 3.93
CA ILE A 65 16.76 1.83 4.38
C ILE A 65 16.04 2.01 5.73
N PRO A 66 14.79 1.55 5.92
CA PRO A 66 14.14 1.67 7.23
C PRO A 66 14.87 0.95 8.33
N HIS A 67 15.48 -0.20 8.04
CA HIS A 67 16.31 -0.90 9.01
C HIS A 67 17.48 -0.03 9.48
N TYR A 68 18.19 0.63 8.56
CA TYR A 68 19.24 1.59 8.90
C TYR A 68 18.72 2.76 9.76
N PHE A 69 17.55 3.34 9.43
CA PHE A 69 16.97 4.44 10.20
C PHE A 69 16.61 4.00 11.63
N ASN A 70 15.98 2.84 11.77
CA ASN A 70 15.58 2.28 13.07
C ASN A 70 16.79 1.91 13.93
N GLU A 71 17.82 1.28 13.34
CA GLU A 71 19.05 0.93 14.05
C GLU A 71 19.84 2.17 14.50
N TYR A 72 19.92 3.17 13.63
CA TYR A 72 20.58 4.44 13.96
C TYR A 72 19.89 5.15 15.13
N GLU A 73 18.56 5.22 15.11
CA GLU A 73 17.76 5.79 16.21
C GLU A 73 17.94 5.00 17.51
N ALA A 74 17.99 3.66 17.45
CA ALA A 74 18.21 2.81 18.61
C ALA A 74 19.59 3.00 19.26
N ILE A 75 20.64 3.25 18.46
CA ILE A 75 22.02 3.41 18.97
C ILE A 75 22.26 4.83 19.48
N LYS A 76 21.81 5.86 18.74
CA LYS A 76 22.16 7.27 19.02
C LYS A 76 21.08 8.05 19.76
N GLY A 77 19.86 7.53 19.83
CA GLY A 77 18.71 8.18 20.46
C GLY A 77 18.08 9.30 19.62
N TYR A 78 18.48 9.45 18.36
CA TYR A 78 17.89 10.37 17.39
C TYR A 78 18.02 9.81 15.97
N GLY A 79 17.08 10.17 15.08
CA GLY A 79 17.09 9.70 13.69
C GLY A 79 18.26 10.23 12.86
N PRO A 80 18.60 9.60 11.71
CA PRO A 80 19.75 9.97 10.88
C PRO A 80 19.79 11.45 10.50
N VAL A 81 18.63 12.07 10.25
CA VAL A 81 18.53 13.51 10.03
C VAL A 81 18.34 14.22 11.37
N HIS A 82 19.38 14.95 11.79
CA HIS A 82 19.39 15.70 13.05
C HIS A 82 19.82 17.15 12.83
N THR A 83 18.84 18.01 12.60
CA THR A 83 19.00 19.47 12.52
C THR A 83 18.39 20.15 13.75
N HIS A 84 18.63 21.45 13.94
CA HIS A 84 17.99 22.24 14.99
C HIS A 84 16.46 22.39 14.82
N ALA A 85 15.92 22.02 13.65
CA ALA A 85 14.49 22.07 13.37
C ALA A 85 13.84 20.69 13.56
N ARG A 86 13.19 20.48 14.72
CA ARG A 86 12.51 19.20 15.04
C ARG A 86 11.48 18.79 13.98
N TRP A 87 10.66 19.72 13.52
CA TRP A 87 9.63 19.46 12.50
C TRP A 87 10.20 18.90 11.19
N PHE A 88 11.39 19.36 10.80
CA PHE A 88 12.06 18.92 9.58
C PHE A 88 12.64 17.52 9.75
N ASN A 89 13.23 17.25 10.92
CA ASN A 89 13.73 15.93 11.27
C ASN A 89 12.59 14.90 11.25
N ASP A 90 11.44 15.21 11.84
CA ASP A 90 10.29 14.31 11.88
C ASP A 90 9.71 14.07 10.47
N MET A 91 9.65 15.13 9.65
CA MET A 91 9.16 15.05 8.26
C MET A 91 10.01 14.13 7.38
N ILE A 92 11.29 13.93 7.70
CA ILE A 92 12.18 13.05 6.95
C ILE A 92 12.35 11.69 7.65
N ASN A 93 12.59 11.66 8.95
CA ASN A 93 12.89 10.40 9.63
C ASN A 93 11.67 9.45 9.65
N ILE A 94 10.44 9.97 9.83
CA ILE A 94 9.23 9.14 9.93
C ILE A 94 8.89 8.42 8.61
N PRO A 95 8.85 9.09 7.44
CA PRO A 95 8.57 8.37 6.20
C PRO A 95 9.67 7.37 5.83
N PHE A 96 10.94 7.70 6.08
CA PHE A 96 12.07 6.83 5.76
C PHE A 96 12.24 5.65 6.73
N SER A 97 11.63 5.70 7.93
CA SER A 97 11.51 4.54 8.82
C SER A 97 10.35 3.60 8.45
N SER A 98 9.53 3.96 7.45
CA SER A 98 8.42 3.14 6.97
C SER A 98 8.82 2.31 5.73
N GLU A 99 8.85 0.99 5.90
CA GLU A 99 9.10 0.01 4.82
C GLU A 99 8.24 0.18 3.57
N PRO A 100 6.89 0.22 3.66
CA PRO A 100 6.06 0.37 2.48
C PRO A 100 6.24 1.73 1.77
N PHE A 101 6.53 2.79 2.52
CA PHE A 101 6.75 4.12 1.94
C PHE A 101 8.01 4.13 1.07
N VAL A 102 9.14 3.67 1.62
CA VAL A 102 10.41 3.62 0.89
C VAL A 102 10.30 2.72 -0.33
N ALA A 103 9.72 1.52 -0.19
CA ALA A 103 9.50 0.61 -1.30
C ALA A 103 8.65 1.25 -2.42
N GLY A 104 7.54 1.90 -2.05
CA GLY A 104 6.63 2.54 -3.01
C GLY A 104 7.26 3.74 -3.74
N VAL A 105 7.95 4.62 -3.01
CA VAL A 105 8.62 5.79 -3.58
C VAL A 105 9.73 5.36 -4.54
N LEU A 106 10.56 4.38 -4.16
CA LEU A 106 11.63 3.88 -5.02
C LEU A 106 11.07 3.17 -6.26
N ALA A 107 10.01 2.36 -6.10
CA ALA A 107 9.35 1.73 -7.24
C ALA A 107 8.82 2.78 -8.23
N LEU A 108 8.17 3.84 -7.74
CA LEU A 108 7.68 4.94 -8.56
C LEU A 108 8.82 5.68 -9.27
N ILE A 109 9.87 6.06 -8.54
CA ILE A 109 11.01 6.79 -9.12
C ILE A 109 11.66 5.95 -10.21
N LEU A 110 11.91 4.67 -9.96
CA LEU A 110 12.52 3.79 -10.96
C LEU A 110 11.59 3.56 -12.16
N ASP A 111 10.28 3.48 -11.92
CA ASP A 111 9.32 3.30 -12.99
C ASP A 111 9.20 4.56 -13.89
N VAL A 112 9.33 5.75 -13.31
CA VAL A 112 9.34 7.02 -14.07
C VAL A 112 10.67 7.27 -14.77
N THR A 113 11.80 7.01 -14.10
CA THR A 113 13.14 7.34 -14.61
C THR A 113 13.61 6.39 -15.71
N MET A 114 13.19 5.12 -15.70
CA MET A 114 13.54 4.18 -16.76
C MET A 114 12.71 4.47 -18.03
N PRO A 115 13.34 4.98 -19.11
CA PRO A 115 12.61 5.48 -20.27
C PRO A 115 11.78 4.37 -20.93
N PRO A 116 10.53 4.67 -21.33
CA PRO A 116 9.73 3.74 -22.10
C PRO A 116 10.39 3.56 -23.46
N LYS A 117 10.98 2.39 -23.69
CA LYS A 117 11.67 2.09 -24.95
C LYS A 117 10.68 1.86 -26.10
N ASP A 118 9.45 1.44 -25.78
CA ASP A 118 8.41 1.09 -26.74
C ASP A 118 7.01 0.99 -26.09
N ASN A 119 5.94 0.88 -26.88
CA ASN A 119 4.56 0.61 -26.43
C ASN A 119 4.43 -0.67 -25.59
N SER A 120 5.39 -1.60 -25.72
CA SER A 120 5.51 -2.79 -24.88
C SER A 120 5.71 -2.45 -23.40
N THR A 121 6.39 -1.35 -23.07
CA THR A 121 6.62 -0.93 -21.68
C THR A 121 5.31 -0.63 -20.95
N ARG A 122 4.30 -0.13 -21.68
CA ARG A 122 2.97 0.15 -21.13
C ARG A 122 2.23 -1.15 -20.77
N LYS A 123 2.41 -2.20 -21.58
CA LYS A 123 1.89 -3.54 -21.28
C LYS A 123 2.65 -4.17 -20.11
N ASP A 124 3.97 -3.98 -20.07
CA ASP A 124 4.84 -4.56 -19.03
C ASP A 124 4.51 -4.06 -17.61
N ARG A 125 4.07 -2.80 -17.47
CA ARG A 125 3.64 -2.21 -16.20
C ARG A 125 2.20 -2.56 -15.81
N GLY A 126 1.46 -3.29 -16.65
CA GLY A 126 0.06 -3.61 -16.40
C GLY A 126 -0.92 -2.46 -16.65
N MET A 127 -0.48 -1.35 -17.27
CA MET A 127 -1.36 -0.19 -17.52
C MET A 127 -2.56 -0.53 -18.41
N HIS A 128 -2.42 -1.54 -19.29
CA HIS A 128 -3.53 -2.02 -20.12
C HIS A 128 -4.72 -2.53 -19.29
N TRP A 129 -4.46 -3.11 -18.11
CA TRP A 129 -5.48 -3.55 -17.18
C TRP A 129 -6.06 -2.36 -16.41
N TRP A 130 -5.19 -1.48 -15.92
CA TRP A 130 -5.58 -0.26 -15.20
C TRP A 130 -6.40 0.73 -16.03
N ASP A 131 -6.18 0.79 -17.35
CA ASP A 131 -6.92 1.68 -18.26
C ASP A 131 -8.45 1.44 -18.18
N LYS A 132 -8.90 0.21 -17.89
CA LYS A 132 -10.33 -0.12 -17.74
C LYS A 132 -10.97 0.55 -16.52
N PHE A 133 -10.20 0.78 -15.46
CA PHE A 133 -10.67 1.33 -14.19
C PHE A 133 -10.51 2.86 -14.10
N ARG A 134 -9.99 3.51 -15.15
CA ARG A 134 -9.72 4.94 -15.17
C ARG A 134 -11.00 5.79 -15.28
N SER A 135 -12.06 5.24 -15.86
CA SER A 135 -13.32 5.92 -16.09
C SER A 135 -14.48 5.08 -15.58
N TYR A 136 -15.42 5.72 -14.88
CA TYR A 136 -16.61 5.11 -14.32
C TYR A 136 -17.42 4.32 -15.38
N LYS A 137 -17.51 4.86 -16.60
CA LYS A 137 -18.28 4.25 -17.71
C LYS A 137 -17.60 3.05 -18.36
N THR A 138 -16.31 2.86 -18.13
CA THR A 138 -15.52 1.82 -18.79
C THR A 138 -15.51 0.51 -17.98
N ASP A 139 -15.79 0.58 -16.68
CA ASP A 139 -15.87 -0.59 -15.82
C ASP A 139 -17.32 -0.97 -15.50
N THR A 140 -17.74 -2.15 -15.96
CA THR A 140 -19.09 -2.71 -15.72
C THR A 140 -19.37 -2.95 -14.24
N ARG A 141 -18.34 -3.04 -13.39
CA ARG A 141 -18.50 -3.25 -11.94
C ARG A 141 -18.75 -1.96 -11.16
N SER A 142 -18.48 -0.80 -11.76
CA SER A 142 -18.63 0.49 -11.08
C SER A 142 -20.10 0.77 -10.72
N GLU A 143 -21.05 0.35 -11.56
CA GLU A 143 -22.47 0.48 -11.22
C GLU A 143 -22.87 -0.36 -10.01
N GLU A 144 -22.33 -1.57 -9.88
CA GLU A 144 -22.62 -2.46 -8.75
C GLU A 144 -22.04 -1.89 -7.45
N PHE A 145 -20.77 -1.47 -7.46
CA PHE A 145 -20.08 -0.97 -6.26
C PHE A 145 -20.60 0.38 -5.76
N TYR A 146 -20.94 1.29 -6.67
CA TYR A 146 -21.40 2.63 -6.31
C TYR A 146 -22.92 2.73 -6.28
N SER A 147 -23.63 1.59 -6.34
CA SER A 147 -25.07 1.60 -6.25
C SER A 147 -25.55 2.01 -4.85
N LEU A 148 -26.37 3.05 -4.79
CA LEU A 148 -27.05 3.46 -3.58
C LEU A 148 -28.09 2.42 -3.16
N PRO A 149 -28.23 2.15 -1.86
CA PRO A 149 -29.26 1.25 -1.34
C PRO A 149 -30.66 1.74 -1.73
N LEU A 150 -31.63 0.84 -1.77
CA LEU A 150 -33.04 1.15 -2.08
C LEU A 150 -33.28 1.77 -3.48
N ASN A 151 -32.42 1.48 -4.47
CA ASN A 151 -32.53 2.02 -5.83
C ASN A 151 -32.48 3.56 -5.90
N LEU A 152 -31.87 4.21 -4.91
CA LEU A 152 -31.70 5.67 -4.88
C LEU A 152 -30.87 6.21 -6.06
N ASN A 153 -30.13 5.36 -6.78
CA ASN A 153 -29.45 5.70 -8.04
C ASN A 153 -30.38 6.26 -9.12
N LYS A 154 -31.68 5.91 -9.08
CA LYS A 154 -32.67 6.47 -10.02
C LYS A 154 -32.87 7.98 -9.84
N PHE A 155 -32.65 8.48 -8.62
CA PHE A 155 -32.79 9.89 -8.27
C PHE A 155 -31.46 10.63 -8.30
N PHE A 156 -30.35 9.91 -8.09
CA PHE A 156 -28.99 10.45 -8.14
C PHE A 156 -28.14 9.63 -9.12
N PRO A 157 -28.29 9.85 -10.43
CA PRO A 157 -27.48 9.14 -11.42
C PRO A 157 -26.01 9.52 -11.29
N SER A 158 -25.14 8.51 -11.21
CA SER A 158 -23.69 8.65 -11.31
C SER A 158 -23.32 9.00 -12.76
N VAL A 159 -22.94 10.26 -12.98
CA VAL A 159 -22.67 10.84 -14.31
C VAL A 159 -21.38 10.33 -14.95
#